data_AF-A0A6B2GDT5-F1
#
_entry.id   AF-A0A6B2GDT5-F1
#
_cell.length_a   1.000
_cell.length_b   1.000
_cell.length_c   1.000
_cell.angle_alpha   90.00
_cell.angle_beta   90.00
_cell.angle_gamma   90.00
#
_symmetry.space_group_name_H-M   'P 1'
#
loop_
_entity.id
_entity.type
_entity.pdbx_description
1 polymer ?
#
loop_
_entity_poly.entity_id
_entity_poly.type
_entity_poly.pdbx_seq_one_letter_code
_entity_poly.pdbx_strand_id
1 'polypeptide(L)'
;MNVACWVVGEYGNETFLNTESVFQLNIDEVISVLVNILHSEESSTPTKCFSLTALMKLASKLPTIEPDVTKAIKSFESCLEPEIQQRCIEWICLSKNKTNLKEIIFDSIPPFLVHSNPTISSELTGTNTTCDIQTEELQNHVFYFFGSLGSFRFDWRLFS
;
A
#
# COMPACT_ATOMS: atom_id res chain seq x y z
N MET A 1 -1.40 1.50 11.38
CA MET A 1 -1.31 0.52 10.27
C MET A 1 -1.71 1.08 8.91
N ASN A 2 -2.80 1.87 8.83
CA ASN A 2 -3.36 2.37 7.55
C ASN A 2 -2.33 3.09 6.64
N VAL A 3 -1.53 4.00 7.20
CA VAL A 3 -0.49 4.73 6.46
C VAL A 3 0.56 3.77 5.89
N ALA A 4 1.01 2.79 6.68
CA ALA A 4 2.01 1.81 6.24
C ALA A 4 1.50 0.96 5.07
N CYS A 5 0.24 0.50 5.14
CA CYS A 5 -0.36 -0.28 4.04
C CYS A 5 -0.44 0.54 2.75
N TRP A 6 -0.80 1.84 2.86
CA TRP A 6 -0.85 2.73 1.71
C TRP A 6 0.53 2.95 1.07
N VAL A 7 1.56 3.23 1.89
CA VAL A 7 2.93 3.44 1.42
C VAL A 7 3.45 2.18 0.71
N VAL A 8 3.19 0.98 1.27
CA VAL A 8 3.57 -0.29 0.64
C VAL A 8 2.90 -0.47 -0.73
N GLY A 9 1.61 -0.16 -0.85
CA GLY A 9 0.91 -0.26 -2.13
C GLY A 9 1.37 0.77 -3.18
N GLU A 10 1.81 1.95 -2.75
CA GLU A 10 2.30 3.01 -3.65
C GLU A 10 3.72 2.71 -4.14
N TYR A 11 4.66 2.52 -3.21
CA TYR A 11 6.11 2.46 -3.46
C TYR A 11 6.70 1.05 -3.47
N GLY A 12 5.89 0.02 -3.20
CA GLY A 12 6.36 -1.36 -3.16
C GLY A 12 6.99 -1.78 -4.49
N ASN A 13 6.39 -1.41 -5.63
CA ASN A 13 6.93 -1.76 -6.94
C ASN A 13 8.36 -1.22 -7.17
N GLU A 14 8.61 0.04 -6.85
CA GLU A 14 9.95 0.64 -6.97
C GLU A 14 10.95 -0.04 -6.04
N THR A 15 10.51 -0.37 -4.82
CA THR A 15 11.36 -1.03 -3.83
C THR A 15 11.74 -2.46 -4.25
N PHE A 16 10.81 -3.22 -4.83
CA PHE A 16 11.09 -4.59 -5.27
C PHE A 16 11.88 -4.65 -6.58
N LEU A 17 11.77 -3.63 -7.44
CA LEU A 17 12.50 -3.54 -8.70
C LEU A 17 13.91 -2.95 -8.53
N ASN A 18 14.12 -2.08 -7.54
CA ASN A 18 15.43 -1.45 -7.29
C ASN A 18 16.37 -2.38 -6.52
N THR A 19 17.27 -3.04 -7.26
CA THR A 19 18.26 -3.99 -6.73
C THR A 19 19.40 -3.33 -5.92
N GLU A 20 19.51 -1.99 -5.94
CA GLU A 20 20.55 -1.23 -5.24
C GLU A 20 20.20 -0.83 -3.79
N SER A 21 19.00 -1.17 -3.31
CA SER A 21 18.63 -0.90 -1.93
C SER A 21 19.42 -1.77 -0.94
N VAL A 22 19.84 -1.17 0.19
CA VAL A 22 20.69 -1.81 1.22
C VAL A 22 20.04 -3.06 1.83
N PHE A 23 18.74 -3.25 1.63
CA PHE A 23 17.97 -4.37 2.12
C PHE A 23 16.94 -4.81 1.07
N GLN A 24 17.17 -5.99 0.50
CA GLN A 24 16.16 -6.66 -0.33
C GLN A 24 14.98 -7.08 0.54
N LEU A 25 13.84 -6.39 0.41
CA LEU A 25 12.58 -6.87 0.97
C LEU A 25 12.06 -8.01 0.10
N ASN A 26 11.78 -9.15 0.73
CA ASN A 26 11.15 -10.27 0.03
C ASN A 26 9.66 -9.96 -0.15
N ILE A 27 9.20 -10.00 -1.41
CA ILE A 27 7.82 -9.70 -1.76
C ILE A 27 6.84 -10.68 -1.09
N ASP A 28 7.25 -11.94 -0.94
CA ASP A 28 6.43 -12.98 -0.32
C ASP A 28 6.16 -12.69 1.16
N GLU A 29 7.14 -12.11 1.86
CA GLU A 29 6.99 -11.71 3.27
C GLU A 29 6.01 -10.55 3.41
N VAL A 30 6.11 -9.55 2.52
CA VAL A 30 5.19 -8.40 2.51
C VAL A 30 3.75 -8.85 2.23
N ILE A 31 3.56 -9.73 1.25
CA ILE A 31 2.24 -10.32 0.95
C ILE A 31 1.72 -11.10 2.16
N SER A 32 2.56 -11.94 2.79
CA SER A 32 2.18 -12.72 3.97
C SER A 32 1.70 -11.82 5.11
N VAL A 33 2.41 -10.73 5.40
CA VAL A 33 1.98 -9.77 6.43
C VAL A 33 0.64 -9.13 6.08
N LEU A 34 0.45 -8.67 4.84
CA LEU A 34 -0.81 -8.06 4.40
C LEU A 34 -1.98 -9.04 4.47
N VAL A 35 -1.79 -10.29 4.05
CA VAL A 35 -2.80 -11.35 4.13
C VAL A 35 -3.12 -11.70 5.58
N ASN A 36 -2.12 -11.75 6.46
CA ASN A 36 -2.31 -11.98 7.90
C ASN A 36 -3.15 -10.87 8.55
N ILE A 37 -2.97 -9.61 8.15
CA ILE A 37 -3.80 -8.50 8.62
C ILE A 37 -5.27 -8.74 8.23
N LEU A 38 -5.53 -9.19 6.99
CA LEU A 38 -6.89 -9.45 6.53
C LEU A 38 -7.58 -10.57 7.32
N HIS A 39 -6.85 -11.63 7.65
CA HIS A 39 -7.37 -12.74 8.45
C HIS A 39 -7.46 -12.43 9.95
N SER A 40 -6.78 -11.38 10.43
CA SER A 40 -6.83 -11.01 11.83
C SER A 40 -8.19 -10.42 12.22
N GLU A 41 -8.89 -11.06 13.15
CA GLU A 41 -10.16 -10.58 13.72
C GLU A 41 -9.99 -9.30 14.55
N GLU A 42 -8.79 -9.09 15.10
CA GLU A 42 -8.44 -7.90 15.90
C GLU A 42 -8.21 -6.64 15.05
N SER A 43 -8.19 -6.77 13.72
CA SER A 43 -7.97 -5.63 12.83
C SER A 43 -9.27 -4.92 12.45
N SER A 44 -9.25 -3.59 12.55
CA SER A 44 -10.40 -2.75 12.18
C SER A 44 -10.71 -2.84 10.68
N THR A 45 -12.00 -2.69 10.33
CA THR A 45 -12.48 -2.66 8.94
C THR A 45 -11.68 -1.71 8.03
N PRO A 46 -11.39 -0.45 8.42
CA PRO A 46 -10.54 0.43 7.61
C PRO A 46 -9.16 -0.15 7.33
N THR A 47 -8.51 -0.76 8.33
CA THR A 47 -7.19 -1.38 8.16
C THR A 47 -7.21 -2.55 7.18
N LYS A 48 -8.27 -3.37 7.20
CA LYS A 48 -8.47 -4.43 6.21
C LYS A 48 -8.69 -3.85 4.82
N CYS A 49 -9.51 -2.81 4.68
CA CYS A 49 -9.72 -2.11 3.42
C CYS A 49 -8.43 -1.53 2.82
N PHE A 50 -7.56 -0.92 3.66
CA PHE A 50 -6.25 -0.44 3.22
C PHE A 50 -5.30 -1.57 2.81
N SER A 51 -5.30 -2.67 3.56
CA SER A 51 -4.47 -3.85 3.25
C SER A 51 -4.90 -4.51 1.94
N LEU A 52 -6.21 -4.60 1.68
CA LEU A 52 -6.77 -5.05 0.41
C LEU A 52 -6.33 -4.16 -0.75
N THR A 53 -6.47 -2.84 -0.61
CA THR A 53 -6.04 -1.90 -1.66
C THR A 53 -4.54 -1.99 -1.92
N ALA A 54 -3.72 -2.16 -0.89
CA ALA A 54 -2.28 -2.37 -1.04
C ALA A 54 -1.96 -3.64 -1.84
N LEU A 55 -2.61 -4.75 -1.51
CA LEU A 55 -2.48 -6.02 -2.24
C LEU A 55 -2.92 -5.89 -3.70
N MET A 56 -4.05 -5.23 -3.97
CA MET A 56 -4.55 -5.00 -5.33
C MET A 56 -3.58 -4.16 -6.17
N LYS A 57 -2.98 -3.11 -5.58
CA LYS A 57 -1.97 -2.27 -6.25
C LYS A 57 -0.68 -3.02 -6.54
N LEU A 58 -0.24 -3.89 -5.62
CA LEU A 58 0.92 -4.74 -5.87
C LEU A 58 0.64 -5.74 -6.99
N ALA A 59 -0.52 -6.40 -6.94
CA ALA A 59 -0.94 -7.38 -7.96
C ALA A 59 -1.20 -6.76 -9.35
N SER A 60 -1.55 -5.48 -9.43
CA SER A 60 -1.68 -4.78 -10.72
C SER A 60 -0.31 -4.46 -11.35
N LYS A 61 0.69 -4.09 -10.52
CA LYS A 61 2.04 -3.74 -10.96
C LYS A 61 2.95 -4.96 -11.20
N LEU A 62 2.70 -6.07 -10.49
CA LEU A 62 3.54 -7.28 -10.53
C LEU A 62 2.71 -8.51 -10.93
N PRO A 63 2.73 -8.90 -12.22
CA PRO A 63 1.94 -10.03 -12.72
C PRO A 63 2.25 -11.38 -12.06
N THR A 64 3.47 -11.54 -11.54
CA THR A 64 3.92 -12.79 -10.91
C THR A 64 3.14 -13.14 -9.64
N ILE A 65 2.73 -12.14 -8.86
CA ILE A 65 2.06 -12.33 -7.55
C ILE A 65 0.53 -12.25 -7.65
N GLU A 66 0.01 -11.76 -8.78
CA GLU A 66 -1.41 -11.61 -9.04
C GLU A 66 -2.24 -12.87 -8.74
N PRO A 67 -1.86 -14.10 -9.16
CA PRO A 67 -2.66 -15.29 -8.87
C PRO A 67 -2.78 -15.59 -7.37
N ASP A 68 -1.71 -15.38 -6.60
CA ASP A 68 -1.68 -15.67 -5.16
C ASP A 68 -2.48 -14.63 -4.38
N VAL A 69 -2.33 -13.35 -4.73
CA VAL A 69 -3.13 -12.25 -4.17
C VAL A 69 -4.60 -12.44 -4.50
N THR A 70 -4.95 -12.75 -5.74
CA THR A 70 -6.34 -13.01 -6.15
C THR A 70 -6.93 -14.19 -5.41
N LYS A 71 -6.14 -15.25 -5.14
CA LYS A 71 -6.58 -16.39 -4.33
C LYS A 71 -6.86 -15.97 -2.87
N ALA A 72 -5.98 -15.17 -2.27
CA ALA A 72 -6.19 -14.67 -0.91
C ALA A 72 -7.45 -13.78 -0.83
N ILE A 73 -7.63 -12.86 -1.77
CA ILE A 73 -8.78 -11.95 -1.84
C ILE A 73 -10.09 -12.74 -1.99
N LYS A 74 -10.14 -13.77 -2.84
CA LYS A 74 -11.34 -14.61 -3.02
C LYS A 74 -11.91 -15.22 -1.73
N SER A 75 -11.09 -15.43 -0.71
CA SER A 75 -11.59 -15.91 0.59
C SER A 75 -12.55 -14.92 1.28
N PHE A 76 -12.54 -13.64 0.89
CA PHE A 76 -13.37 -12.57 1.44
C PHE A 76 -14.61 -12.26 0.59
N GLU A 77 -14.94 -13.04 -0.45
CA GLU A 77 -16.13 -12.84 -1.29
C GLU A 77 -17.46 -12.94 -0.51
N SER A 78 -17.45 -13.73 0.56
CA SER A 78 -18.58 -13.90 1.49
C SER A 78 -18.37 -13.19 2.83
N CYS A 79 -17.52 -12.17 2.88
CA CYS A 79 -17.28 -11.39 4.10
C CYS A 79 -18.57 -10.69 4.57
N LEU A 80 -18.79 -10.66 5.88
CA LEU A 80 -19.95 -10.00 6.49
C LEU A 80 -19.89 -8.47 6.35
N GLU A 81 -18.68 -7.92 6.23
CA GLU A 81 -18.44 -6.48 6.13
C GLU A 81 -18.59 -6.01 4.67
N PRO A 82 -19.57 -5.14 4.35
CA PRO A 82 -19.91 -4.80 2.97
C PRO A 82 -18.80 -4.04 2.24
N GLU A 83 -18.03 -3.19 2.93
CA GLU A 83 -16.92 -2.46 2.31
C GLU A 83 -15.80 -3.39 1.83
N ILE A 84 -15.48 -4.39 2.66
CA ILE A 84 -14.47 -5.41 2.36
C ILE A 84 -14.96 -6.28 1.20
N GLN A 85 -16.22 -6.73 1.29
CA GLN A 85 -16.85 -7.56 0.26
C GLN A 85 -16.88 -6.85 -1.10
N GLN A 86 -17.32 -5.59 -1.14
CA GLN A 86 -17.41 -4.81 -2.37
C GLN A 86 -16.04 -4.71 -3.05
N ARG A 87 -15.00 -4.31 -2.32
CA ARG A 87 -13.62 -4.20 -2.86
C ARG A 87 -13.09 -5.54 -3.36
N CYS A 88 -13.39 -6.62 -2.64
CA CYS A 88 -13.02 -7.97 -3.04
C CYS A 88 -13.65 -8.36 -4.39
N ILE A 89 -14.96 -8.15 -4.53
CA ILE A 89 -15.70 -8.50 -5.75
C ILE A 89 -15.24 -7.65 -6.93
N GLU A 90 -15.02 -6.34 -6.72
CA GLU A 90 -14.48 -5.43 -7.73
C GLU A 90 -13.14 -5.94 -8.26
N TRP A 91 -12.22 -6.33 -7.36
CA TRP A 91 -10.94 -6.91 -7.76
C TRP A 91 -11.10 -8.23 -8.51
N ILE A 92 -11.94 -9.16 -8.05
CA ILE A 92 -12.15 -10.45 -8.73
C ILE A 92 -12.68 -10.24 -10.16
N CYS A 93 -13.57 -9.26 -10.34
CA CYS A 93 -14.07 -8.87 -11.66
C CYS A 93 -12.95 -8.26 -12.52
N LEU A 94 -12.17 -7.35 -11.93
CA LEU A 94 -11.09 -6.64 -12.62
C LEU A 94 -9.92 -7.55 -13.01
N SER A 95 -9.53 -8.49 -12.14
CA SER A 95 -8.48 -9.49 -12.39
C SER A 95 -8.83 -10.44 -13.54
N LYS A 96 -10.12 -10.79 -13.71
CA LYS A 96 -10.59 -11.59 -14.85
C LYS A 96 -10.49 -10.85 -16.19
N ASN A 97 -10.53 -9.52 -16.17
CA ASN A 97 -10.40 -8.72 -17.37
C ASN A 97 -8.92 -8.64 -17.78
N LYS A 98 -8.60 -9.14 -18.98
CA LYS A 98 -7.24 -9.11 -19.55
C LYS A 98 -6.84 -7.76 -20.15
N THR A 99 -7.60 -6.71 -19.85
CA THR A 99 -7.34 -5.36 -20.35
C THR A 99 -6.39 -4.63 -19.40
N ASN A 100 -5.64 -3.67 -19.92
CA ASN A 100 -4.74 -2.81 -19.10
C ASN A 100 -5.51 -1.86 -18.16
N LEU A 101 -6.83 -2.04 -18.00
CA LEU A 101 -7.67 -1.23 -17.12
C LEU A 101 -7.20 -1.28 -15.67
N LYS A 102 -6.72 -2.44 -15.21
CA LYS A 102 -6.18 -2.58 -13.85
C LYS A 102 -4.93 -1.72 -13.62
N GLU A 103 -4.07 -1.61 -14.63
CA GLU A 103 -2.87 -0.78 -14.53
C GLU A 103 -3.27 0.70 -14.46
N ILE A 104 -4.18 1.13 -15.34
CA ILE A 104 -4.68 2.51 -15.38
C ILE A 104 -5.41 2.91 -14.09
N ILE A 105 -6.23 2.04 -13.52
CA ILE A 105 -6.99 2.33 -12.29
C ILE A 105 -6.05 2.42 -11.07
N PHE A 106 -4.99 1.62 -11.04
CA PHE A 106 -4.03 1.56 -9.94
C PHE A 106 -2.76 2.37 -10.20
N ASP A 107 -2.79 3.28 -11.18
CA ASP A 107 -1.73 4.25 -11.41
C ASP A 107 -1.52 5.12 -10.16
N SER A 108 -0.31 5.70 -10.08
CA SER A 108 0.08 6.52 -8.96
C SER A 108 -0.83 7.73 -8.79
N ILE A 109 -1.17 8.01 -7.54
CA ILE A 109 -2.09 9.10 -7.19
C ILE A 109 -1.38 10.43 -7.52
N PRO A 110 -2.05 11.39 -8.17
CA PRO A 110 -1.44 12.69 -8.45
C PRO A 110 -1.10 13.43 -7.15
N PRO A 111 -0.05 14.27 -7.14
CA PRO A 111 0.35 15.00 -5.95
C PRO A 111 -0.77 15.94 -5.48
N PHE A 112 -0.89 16.07 -4.16
CA PHE A 112 -1.86 16.98 -3.57
C PHE A 112 -1.56 18.42 -3.98
N LEU A 113 -2.58 19.16 -4.38
CA LEU A 113 -2.45 20.58 -4.68
C LEU A 113 -2.22 21.33 -3.36
N VAL A 114 -1.08 22.03 -3.26
CA VAL A 114 -0.83 22.94 -2.15
C VAL A 114 -1.74 24.15 -2.32
N HIS A 115 -2.77 24.27 -1.48
CA HIS A 115 -3.53 25.51 -1.39
C HIS A 115 -2.64 26.56 -0.72
N SER A 116 -2.00 27.42 -1.51
CA SER A 116 -1.33 28.61 -0.99
C SER A 116 -2.39 29.53 -0.37
N ASN A 117 -2.46 29.58 0.97
CA ASN A 117 -3.15 30.67 1.65
C ASN A 117 -2.49 32.00 1.22
N PRO A 118 -3.21 32.97 0.64
CA PRO A 118 -2.64 34.25 0.26
C PRO A 118 -2.63 35.17 1.49
N THR A 119 -1.86 34.84 2.52
CA THR A 119 -1.54 35.79 3.60
C THR A 119 -0.20 35.40 4.22
N ILE A 120 0.88 35.79 3.55
CA ILE A 120 2.06 36.48 4.09
C ILE A 120 2.87 36.89 2.85
N SER A 121 2.89 38.19 2.61
CA SER A 121 3.63 38.85 1.54
C SER A 121 5.11 38.99 1.87
N SER A 122 5.88 39.18 0.79
CA SER A 122 7.22 39.78 0.67
C SER A 122 8.44 38.85 0.72
N GLU A 123 9.09 38.81 -0.45
CA GLU A 123 10.52 38.64 -0.69
C GLU A 123 11.13 37.27 -0.36
N LEU A 124 11.32 36.45 -1.40
CA LEU A 124 12.66 36.19 -1.95
C LEU A 124 12.55 35.52 -3.33
N THR A 125 13.26 36.12 -4.26
CA THR A 125 13.56 35.68 -5.62
C THR A 125 14.20 34.29 -5.67
N GLY A 126 13.77 33.48 -6.64
CA GLY A 126 14.64 32.52 -7.32
C GLY A 126 14.70 31.11 -6.73
N THR A 127 14.17 30.19 -7.53
CA THR A 127 14.63 28.82 -7.86
C THR A 127 13.50 27.81 -7.76
N ASN A 128 13.34 27.06 -8.84
CA ASN A 128 12.49 25.90 -8.94
C ASN A 128 12.96 24.89 -7.90
N THR A 129 12.22 24.73 -6.82
CA THR A 129 12.25 23.52 -6.01
C THR A 129 10.86 22.96 -6.02
N THR A 130 10.67 21.97 -6.87
CA THR A 130 9.74 20.87 -6.64
C THR A 130 9.83 20.52 -5.15
N CYS A 131 8.73 20.64 -4.43
CA CYS A 131 8.67 20.19 -3.05
C CYS A 131 8.68 18.66 -3.07
N ASP A 132 9.87 18.08 -3.24
CA ASP A 132 10.21 16.72 -2.89
C ASP A 132 10.11 16.60 -1.36
N ILE A 133 8.89 16.58 -0.85
CA ILE A 133 8.64 16.34 0.57
C ILE A 133 8.81 14.83 0.79
N GLN A 134 10.04 14.46 1.12
CA GLN A 134 10.42 13.32 1.97
C GLN A 134 9.85 11.94 1.60
N THR A 135 9.98 11.55 0.34
CA THR A 135 9.74 10.16 -0.08
C THR A 135 10.70 9.18 0.61
N GLU A 136 11.96 9.59 0.85
CA GLU A 136 13.00 8.76 1.48
C GLU A 136 12.76 8.50 2.99
N GLU A 137 12.26 9.47 3.77
CA GLU A 137 12.05 9.26 5.22
C GLU A 137 10.88 8.29 5.49
N LEU A 138 9.81 8.37 4.70
CA LEU A 138 8.67 7.46 4.80
C LEU A 138 9.05 6.04 4.34
N GLN A 139 9.86 5.93 3.28
CA GLN A 139 10.45 4.66 2.87
C GLN A 139 11.27 4.05 4.00
N ASN A 140 12.14 4.83 4.65
CA ASN A 140 12.96 4.37 5.76
C ASN A 140 12.11 3.91 6.96
N HIS A 141 11.03 4.61 7.31
CA HIS A 141 10.20 4.22 8.45
C HIS A 141 9.34 2.97 8.19
N VAL A 142 8.83 2.80 6.95
CA VAL A 142 8.20 1.54 6.53
C VAL A 142 9.23 0.42 6.51
N PHE A 143 10.43 0.72 6.04
CA PHE A 143 11.55 -0.20 5.98
C PHE A 143 11.97 -0.72 7.36
N TYR A 144 12.09 0.14 8.37
CA TYR A 144 12.34 -0.26 9.77
C TYR A 144 11.19 -1.06 10.39
N PHE A 145 9.94 -0.73 10.04
CA PHE A 145 8.77 -1.46 10.53
C PHE A 145 8.77 -2.92 10.07
N PHE A 146 9.07 -3.18 8.78
CA PHE A 146 9.13 -4.55 8.25
C PHE A 146 10.44 -5.28 8.60
N GLY A 147 11.59 -4.60 8.65
CA GLY A 147 12.87 -5.18 9.06
C GLY A 147 12.91 -5.63 10.54
N SER A 148 12.12 -4.99 11.41
CA SER A 148 11.96 -5.39 12.82
C SER A 148 11.02 -6.59 13.00
N LEU A 149 10.14 -6.85 12.03
CA LEU A 149 9.16 -7.95 12.09
C LEU A 149 9.79 -9.35 11.94
N GLY A 150 11.04 -9.44 11.48
CA GLY A 150 11.76 -10.71 11.31
C GLY A 150 12.02 -11.49 12.61
N SER A 151 11.77 -10.91 13.78
CA SER A 151 11.95 -11.61 15.06
C SER A 151 10.96 -11.27 16.18
N PHE A 152 9.96 -10.41 15.95
CA PHE A 152 9.03 -9.98 16.99
C PHE A 152 7.58 -10.31 16.65
N ARG A 153 7.00 -11.19 17.48
CA ARG A 153 5.55 -11.39 17.59
C ARG A 153 4.96 -10.10 18.15
N PHE A 154 4.53 -9.20 17.26
CA PHE A 154 3.95 -7.89 17.60
C PHE A 154 2.68 -8.08 18.45
N ASP A 155 2.73 -7.66 19.72
CA ASP A 155 1.59 -7.71 20.65
C ASP A 155 0.79 -6.40 20.53
N TRP A 156 -0.41 -6.50 19.95
CA TRP A 156 -1.22 -5.35 19.54
C TRP A 156 -2.03 -4.70 20.67
N ARG A 157 -1.88 -5.17 21.92
CA ARG A 157 -2.57 -4.61 23.10
C ARG A 157 -2.16 -3.19 23.50
N LEU A 158 -1.12 -2.63 22.87
CA LEU A 158 -0.57 -1.33 23.22
C LEU A 158 -1.20 -0.15 22.46
N PHE A 159 -2.11 -0.40 21.52
CA PHE A 159 -2.76 0.64 20.70
C PHE A 159 -4.29 0.51 20.62
N SER A 160 -4.94 0.08 21.71
CA SER A 160 -6.38 0.26 21.93
C SER A 160 -6.67 1.36 22.94
#